data_AF-A0A1G0G8A1-F1
#
_entry.id   AF-A0A1G0G8A1-F1
#
_cell.length_a   1.000
_cell.length_b   1.000
_cell.length_c   1.000
_cell.angle_alpha   90.00
_cell.angle_beta   90.00
_cell.angle_gamma   90.00
#
_symmetry.space_group_name_H-M   'P 1'
#
loop_
_entity.id
_entity.type
_entity.pdbx_description
1 polymer ?
#
loop_
_entity_poly.entity_id
_entity_poly.type
_entity_poly.pdbx_seq_one_letter_code
_entity_poly.pdbx_strand_id
1 'polypeptide(L)'
;MQIPKTVDPIKLAKQKTQLSGEISLATCARLQEIADQKNNHATVDLTFGQDEARIYFIRGNIHAMVNVICQRCNSSMPLEMDVSFLLSPVVSEEHVKKLPNQYEPIVMADDHVNLCEAVEDEILLALPMIPKHEQCTLTPMHT
;
A
#
# COMPACT_ATOMS: atom_id res chain seq x y z
N MET A 1 2.35 3.15 -16.74
CA MET A 1 3.79 3.53 -16.61
C MET A 1 4.27 2.98 -15.28
N GLN A 2 5.43 2.32 -15.19
CA GLN A 2 5.90 1.79 -13.91
C GLN A 2 6.60 2.87 -13.08
N ILE A 3 6.35 2.87 -11.78
CA ILE A 3 7.06 3.75 -10.84
C ILE A 3 8.34 3.07 -10.32
N PRO A 4 9.37 3.83 -9.93
CA PRO A 4 10.55 3.28 -9.28
C PRO A 4 10.19 2.54 -7.99
N LYS A 5 10.86 1.41 -7.73
CA LYS A 5 10.67 0.63 -6.50
C LYS A 5 11.05 1.41 -5.25
N THR A 6 12.10 2.23 -5.34
CA THR A 6 12.63 3.02 -4.23
C THR A 6 12.75 4.49 -4.63
N VAL A 7 12.48 5.39 -3.70
CA VAL A 7 12.61 6.84 -3.90
C VAL A 7 13.27 7.49 -2.70
N ASP A 8 13.96 8.61 -2.93
CA ASP A 8 14.37 9.54 -1.86
C ASP A 8 13.21 10.52 -1.62
N PRO A 9 12.38 10.31 -0.58
CA PRO A 9 11.17 11.09 -0.39
C PRO A 9 11.48 12.54 -0.01
N ILE A 10 12.62 12.81 0.65
CA ILE A 10 13.03 14.14 1.07
C ILE A 10 13.42 14.97 -0.14
N LYS A 11 14.19 14.40 -1.06
CA LYS A 11 14.58 15.07 -2.31
C LYS A 11 13.37 15.37 -3.19
N LEU A 12 12.45 14.41 -3.33
CA LEU A 12 11.21 14.61 -4.09
C LEU A 12 10.30 15.65 -3.43
N ALA A 13 10.21 15.67 -2.09
CA ALA A 13 9.44 16.66 -1.36
C ALA A 13 9.98 18.08 -1.54
N LYS A 14 11.31 18.26 -1.50
CA LYS A 14 11.97 19.55 -1.79
C LYS A 14 11.70 20.04 -3.21
N GLN A 15 11.52 19.11 -4.15
CA GLN A 15 11.18 19.40 -5.55
C GLN A 15 9.68 19.54 -5.79
N LYS A 16 8.83 19.30 -4.78
CA LYS A 16 7.37 19.26 -4.88
C LYS A 16 6.88 18.32 -5.99
N THR A 17 7.55 17.18 -6.12
CA THR A 17 7.29 16.22 -7.19
C THR A 17 6.01 15.43 -6.93
N GLN A 18 5.32 15.11 -8.01
CA GLN A 18 4.26 14.11 -8.05
C GLN A 18 4.74 12.93 -8.89
N LEU A 19 4.35 11.73 -8.48
CA LEU A 19 4.70 10.49 -9.14
C LEU A 19 3.46 9.62 -9.26
N SER A 20 3.13 9.24 -10.49
CA SER A 20 1.97 8.39 -10.78
C SER A 20 2.39 7.22 -11.63
N GLY A 21 1.84 6.05 -11.37
CA GLY A 21 2.03 4.87 -12.20
C GLY A 21 1.60 3.59 -11.52
N GLU A 22 2.17 2.47 -11.96
CA GLU A 22 1.71 1.14 -11.58
C GLU A 22 2.82 0.33 -10.89
N ILE A 23 2.40 -0.46 -9.90
CA ILE A 23 3.22 -1.48 -9.24
C ILE A 23 2.59 -2.85 -9.50
N SER A 24 3.41 -3.83 -9.88
CA SER A 24 2.94 -5.21 -10.02
C SER A 24 2.83 -5.88 -8.66
N LEU A 25 1.62 -6.31 -8.31
CA LEU A 25 1.35 -7.04 -7.07
C LEU A 25 1.96 -8.45 -7.07
N ALA A 26 2.42 -8.94 -8.23
CA ALA A 26 3.22 -10.14 -8.34
C ALA A 26 4.53 -10.08 -7.54
N THR A 27 5.05 -8.87 -7.29
CA THR A 27 6.32 -8.65 -6.58
C THR A 27 6.16 -8.40 -5.07
N CYS A 28 4.91 -8.31 -4.60
CA CYS A 28 4.53 -8.10 -3.20
C CYS A 28 4.41 -9.46 -2.49
N ALA A 29 5.46 -9.88 -1.79
CA ALA A 29 5.59 -11.23 -1.26
C ALA A 29 4.52 -11.60 -0.23
N ARG A 30 4.12 -10.66 0.64
CA ARG A 30 3.10 -10.89 1.67
C ARG A 30 1.71 -10.96 1.06
N LEU A 31 1.43 -10.19 0.01
CA LEU A 31 0.16 -10.34 -0.74
C LEU A 31 0.08 -11.68 -1.49
N GLN A 32 1.21 -12.21 -1.96
CA GLN A 32 1.28 -13.55 -2.58
C GLN A 32 0.99 -14.68 -1.57
N GLU A 33 1.31 -14.49 -0.29
CA GLU A 33 0.96 -15.46 0.77
C GLU A 33 -0.55 -15.56 1.00
N ILE A 34 -1.31 -14.51 0.70
CA ILE A 34 -2.77 -14.49 0.82
C ILE A 34 -3.42 -15.19 -0.37
N ALA A 35 -3.08 -14.76 -1.59
CA ALA A 35 -3.58 -15.34 -2.83
C ALA A 35 -2.66 -14.97 -4.00
N ASP A 36 -2.78 -15.70 -5.12
CA ASP A 36 -2.03 -15.40 -6.34
C ASP A 36 -2.41 -14.02 -6.90
N GLN A 37 -1.44 -13.09 -6.93
CA GLN A 37 -1.58 -11.75 -7.54
C GLN A 37 -0.85 -11.61 -8.88
N LYS A 38 -0.43 -12.69 -9.53
CA LYS A 38 0.46 -12.65 -10.71
C LYS A 38 0.01 -11.73 -11.84
N ASN A 39 -1.30 -11.52 -12.00
CA ASN A 39 -1.88 -10.67 -13.05
C ASN A 39 -2.42 -9.31 -12.53
N ASN A 40 -2.24 -9.01 -11.24
CA ASN A 40 -2.80 -7.84 -10.61
C ASN A 40 -1.76 -6.71 -10.49
N HIS A 41 -2.25 -5.48 -10.65
CA HIS A 41 -1.46 -4.27 -10.55
C HIS A 41 -2.18 -3.27 -9.65
N ALA A 42 -1.40 -2.47 -8.92
CA ALA A 42 -1.89 -1.32 -8.18
C ALA A 42 -1.48 -0.05 -8.92
N THR A 43 -2.45 0.79 -9.23
CA THR A 43 -2.22 2.16 -9.67
C THR A 43 -2.02 3.03 -8.43
N VAL A 44 -0.96 3.84 -8.45
CA VAL A 44 -0.57 4.65 -7.30
C VAL A 44 -0.31 6.07 -7.75
N ASP A 45 -0.92 7.02 -7.04
CA ASP A 45 -0.69 8.45 -7.18
C ASP A 45 -0.04 9.00 -5.92
N LEU A 46 1.19 9.50 -6.03
CA LEU A 46 2.00 9.97 -4.91
C LEU A 46 2.29 11.46 -5.04
N THR A 47 2.12 12.19 -3.95
CA THR A 47 2.54 13.58 -3.80
C THR A 47 3.54 13.70 -2.66
N PHE A 48 4.71 14.25 -2.96
CA PHE A 48 5.76 14.49 -1.99
C PHE A 48 5.79 15.96 -1.61
N GLY A 49 5.89 16.26 -0.32
CA GLY A 49 5.90 17.65 0.13
C GLY A 49 6.43 17.83 1.54
N GLN A 50 6.43 19.08 1.96
CA GLN A 50 6.75 19.51 3.32
C GLN A 50 5.63 20.41 3.82
N ASP A 51 5.14 20.15 5.02
CA ASP A 51 4.09 20.96 5.64
C ASP A 51 4.65 22.22 6.33
N GLU A 52 3.77 23.01 6.93
CA GLU A 52 4.13 24.23 7.66
C GLU A 52 4.97 23.95 8.92
N ALA A 53 4.83 22.76 9.51
CA ALA A 53 5.64 22.30 10.64
C ALA A 53 7.02 21.76 10.22
N ARG A 54 7.38 21.90 8.93
CA ARG A 54 8.62 21.38 8.32
C ARG A 54 8.72 19.85 8.32
N ILE A 55 7.59 19.16 8.40
CA ILE A 55 7.51 17.70 8.33
C ILE A 55 7.40 17.30 6.87
N TYR A 56 8.31 16.43 6.42
CA TYR A 56 8.22 15.81 5.11
C TYR A 56 7.10 14.78 5.10
N PHE A 57 6.37 14.68 3.99
CA PHE A 57 5.29 13.72 3.84
C PHE A 57 5.24 13.11 2.44
N ILE A 58 4.64 11.92 2.40
CA ILE A 58 4.24 11.20 1.19
C ILE A 58 2.73 11.00 1.32
N ARG A 59 1.96 11.71 0.49
CA ARG A 59 0.52 11.46 0.37
C ARG A 59 0.30 10.53 -0.81
N GLY A 60 -0.43 9.45 -0.59
CA GLY A 60 -0.72 8.48 -1.63
C GLY A 60 -2.18 8.11 -1.74
N ASN A 61 -2.59 7.73 -2.95
CA ASN A 61 -3.79 6.96 -3.20
C ASN A 61 -3.41 5.70 -3.99
N ILE A 62 -3.97 4.56 -3.60
CA ILE A 62 -3.78 3.26 -4.24
C ILE A 62 -5.14 2.82 -4.75
N HIS A 63 -5.20 2.51 -6.05
CA HIS A 63 -6.32 1.83 -6.65
C HIS A 63 -5.86 0.47 -7.17
N ALA A 64 -6.44 -0.61 -6.67
CA ALA A 64 -5.98 -1.96 -6.99
C ALA A 64 -7.12 -2.98 -7.00
N MET A 65 -6.94 -4.01 -7.83
CA MET A 65 -7.70 -5.25 -7.74
C MET A 65 -6.82 -6.30 -7.08
N VAL A 66 -7.18 -6.71 -5.86
CA VAL A 66 -6.39 -7.65 -5.05
C VAL A 66 -7.16 -8.95 -4.93
N ASN A 67 -6.52 -10.07 -5.24
CA ASN A 67 -7.12 -11.37 -4.99
C ASN A 67 -7.04 -11.70 -3.50
N VAL A 68 -8.14 -12.17 -2.92
CA VAL A 68 -8.18 -12.65 -1.54
C VAL A 68 -8.90 -13.99 -1.50
N ILE A 69 -8.67 -14.78 -0.44
CA ILE A 69 -9.39 -16.04 -0.26
C ILE A 69 -10.65 -15.79 0.55
N CYS A 70 -11.81 -16.08 -0.05
CA CYS A 70 -13.09 -16.01 0.64
C CYS A 70 -13.11 -17.00 1.83
N GLN A 71 -13.29 -16.50 3.05
CA GLN A 71 -13.33 -17.31 4.27
C GLN A 71 -14.57 -18.20 4.42
N ARG A 72 -15.47 -18.18 3.43
CA ARG A 72 -16.66 -19.04 3.39
C ARG A 72 -16.55 -20.17 2.37
N CYS A 73 -16.26 -19.87 1.11
CA CYS A 73 -16.12 -20.90 0.06
C CYS A 73 -14.68 -21.37 -0.18
N ASN A 74 -13.68 -20.71 0.42
CA ASN A 74 -12.26 -20.95 0.22
C ASN A 74 -11.77 -20.78 -1.23
N SER A 75 -12.53 -20.05 -2.05
CA SER A 75 -12.13 -19.70 -3.42
C SER A 75 -11.50 -18.31 -3.48
N SER A 76 -10.61 -18.12 -4.45
CA SER A 76 -10.08 -16.80 -4.80
C SER A 76 -11.21 -15.86 -5.23
N MET A 77 -11.15 -14.64 -4.74
CA MET A 77 -12.10 -13.56 -5.01
C MET A 77 -11.31 -12.28 -5.30
N PRO A 78 -11.54 -11.63 -6.45
CA PRO A 78 -11.01 -10.29 -6.67
C PRO A 78 -11.74 -9.28 -5.78
N LEU A 79 -10.98 -8.42 -5.12
CA LEU A 79 -11.46 -7.34 -4.28
C LEU A 79 -10.92 -6.01 -4.81
N GLU A 80 -11.82 -5.11 -5.17
CA GLU A 80 -11.47 -3.74 -5.54
C GLU A 80 -11.16 -2.93 -4.28
N MET A 81 -10.07 -2.18 -4.31
CA MET A 81 -9.59 -1.39 -3.19
C MET A 81 -9.21 0.02 -3.66
N ASP A 82 -9.62 1.00 -2.87
CA ASP A 82 -9.21 2.41 -2.96
C ASP A 82 -8.70 2.82 -1.57
N VAL A 83 -7.38 2.98 -1.44
CA VAL A 83 -6.70 3.20 -0.16
C VAL A 83 -5.94 4.52 -0.22
N SER A 84 -6.29 5.44 0.67
CA SER A 84 -5.59 6.71 0.82
C SER A 84 -4.74 6.69 2.07
N PHE A 85 -3.49 7.16 1.95
CA PHE A 85 -2.55 7.13 3.05
C PHE A 85 -1.74 8.43 3.14
N LEU A 86 -1.19 8.70 4.33
CA LEU A 86 -0.32 9.84 4.59
C LEU A 86 0.85 9.42 5.46
N LEU A 87 2.00 9.21 4.83
CA LEU A 87 3.21 8.77 5.47
C LEU A 87 4.16 9.93 5.74
N SER A 88 4.99 9.81 6.78
CA SER A 88 6.13 10.69 7.02
C SER A 88 7.43 9.89 7.10
N PRO A 89 8.44 10.18 6.25
CA PRO A 89 9.72 9.50 6.30
C PRO A 89 10.48 9.86 7.59
N VAL A 90 10.84 8.84 8.36
CA VAL A 90 11.57 8.98 9.62
C VAL A 90 12.89 8.19 9.59
N VAL A 91 13.90 8.73 10.28
CA VAL A 91 15.23 8.10 10.42
C VAL A 91 15.47 7.49 11.80
N SER A 92 14.57 7.71 12.77
CA SER A 92 14.74 7.25 14.15
C SER A 92 13.42 7.23 14.92
N GLU A 93 13.36 6.40 15.96
CA GLU A 93 12.21 6.33 16.88
C GLU A 93 11.92 7.65 17.60
N GLU A 94 12.94 8.48 17.84
CA GLU A 94 12.75 9.79 18.45
C GLU A 94 11.93 10.74 17.57
N HIS A 95 12.08 10.64 16.24
CA HIS A 95 11.26 11.41 15.30
C HIS A 95 9.82 10.90 15.29
N VAL A 96 9.60 9.59 15.40
CA VAL A 96 8.25 8.99 15.49
C VAL A 96 7.48 9.56 16.69
N LYS A 97 8.11 9.68 17.86
CA LYS A 97 7.45 10.21 19.08
C LYS A 97 7.00 11.66 18.97
N LYS A 98 7.60 12.43 18.05
CA LYS A 98 7.29 13.84 17.81
C LYS A 98 6.38 14.03 16.60
N LEU A 99 6.06 12.94 15.89
CA LEU A 99 5.25 12.97 14.69
C LEU A 99 3.78 13.22 15.08
N PRO A 100 3.09 14.19 14.46
CA PRO A 100 1.67 14.38 14.67
C PRO A 100 0.87 13.14 14.27
N ASN A 101 -0.19 12.83 15.02
CA ASN A 101 -1.00 11.61 14.84
C ASN A 101 -1.62 11.42 13.44
N GLN A 102 -1.68 12.47 12.62
CA GLN A 102 -2.19 12.38 11.25
C GLN A 102 -1.21 11.72 10.27
N TYR A 103 0.06 11.58 10.64
CA TYR A 103 1.09 10.96 9.81
C TYR A 103 1.44 9.61 10.38
N GLU A 104 1.49 8.61 9.50
CA GLU A 104 2.05 7.32 9.83
C GLU A 104 3.56 7.32 9.50
N PRO A 105 4.42 6.81 10.40
CA PRO A 105 5.86 6.82 10.15
C PRO A 105 6.22 5.76 9.11
N ILE A 106 7.07 6.12 8.15
CA ILE A 106 7.75 5.14 7.28
C ILE A 106 9.26 5.24 7.46
N VAL A 107 9.89 4.10 7.73
CA VAL A 107 11.33 4.04 7.99
C VAL A 107 12.09 4.16 6.68
N MET A 108 13.09 5.03 6.65
CA MET A 108 14.02 5.11 5.52
C MET A 108 15.19 4.16 5.70
N ALA A 109 15.61 3.53 4.61
CA ALA A 109 16.86 2.79 4.50
C ALA A 109 17.78 3.52 3.51
N ASP A 110 18.97 3.92 3.97
CA ASP A 110 19.94 4.69 3.17
C ASP A 110 19.31 5.90 2.45
N ASP A 111 18.52 6.71 3.17
CA ASP A 111 17.74 7.87 2.67
C ASP A 111 16.62 7.54 1.67
N HIS A 112 16.31 6.26 1.45
CA HIS A 112 15.27 5.82 0.52
C HIS A 112 14.10 5.14 1.24
N VAL A 113 12.93 5.21 0.60
CA VAL A 113 11.73 4.44 0.95
C VAL A 113 11.45 3.44 -0.16
N ASN A 114 11.10 2.21 0.21
CA ASN A 114 10.60 1.20 -0.71
C ASN A 114 9.08 1.40 -0.91
N LEU A 115 8.69 1.93 -2.07
CA LEU A 115 7.30 2.19 -2.42
C LEU A 115 6.49 0.90 -2.58
N CYS A 116 7.14 -0.18 -3.01
CA CYS A 116 6.46 -1.46 -3.19
C CYS A 116 6.07 -2.07 -1.83
N GLU A 117 6.95 -1.97 -0.83
CA GLU A 117 6.65 -2.39 0.54
C GLU A 117 5.59 -1.49 1.18
N ALA A 118 5.71 -0.16 0.99
CA ALA A 118 4.71 0.78 1.49
C ALA A 118 3.31 0.47 0.94
N VAL A 119 3.18 0.31 -0.38
CA VAL A 119 1.90 -0.02 -1.03
C VAL A 119 1.36 -1.37 -0.57
N GLU A 120 2.24 -2.36 -0.40
CA GLU A 120 1.86 -3.67 0.15
C GLU A 120 1.32 -3.56 1.59
N ASP A 121 1.98 -2.79 2.45
CA ASP A 121 1.52 -2.56 3.83
C ASP A 121 0.15 -1.89 3.88
N GLU A 122 -0.06 -0.82 3.10
CA GLU A 122 -1.33 -0.10 3.06
C GLU A 122 -2.48 -0.97 2.56
N ILE A 123 -2.24 -1.79 1.52
CA ILE A 123 -3.24 -2.75 1.04
C ILE A 123 -3.57 -3.74 2.15
N LEU A 124 -2.56 -4.35 2.78
CA LEU A 124 -2.76 -5.35 3.83
C LEU A 124 -3.52 -4.79 5.05
N LEU A 125 -3.22 -3.55 5.43
CA LEU A 125 -3.93 -2.86 6.52
C LEU A 125 -5.38 -2.55 6.17
N ALA A 126 -5.67 -2.26 4.90
CA ALA A 126 -7.00 -1.98 4.41
C ALA A 126 -7.83 -3.25 4.09
N LEU A 127 -7.22 -4.43 4.10
CA LEU A 127 -7.95 -5.67 3.86
C LEU A 127 -9.01 -5.93 4.94
N PRO A 128 -10.19 -6.45 4.56
CA PRO A 128 -11.20 -6.83 5.53
C PRO A 128 -10.69 -7.99 6.38
N MET A 129 -10.97 -7.96 7.70
CA MET A 129 -10.61 -9.06 8.60
C MET A 129 -11.20 -10.41 8.16
N ILE A 130 -12.36 -10.41 7.51
CA ILE A 130 -13.04 -11.61 7.02
C ILE A 130 -13.51 -11.37 5.58
N PRO A 131 -12.66 -11.61 4.57
CA PRO A 131 -13.05 -11.48 3.17
C PRO A 131 -14.09 -12.55 2.81
N LYS A 132 -15.19 -12.13 2.18
CA LYS A 132 -16.24 -13.02 1.71
C LYS A 132 -16.92 -12.44 0.47
N HIS A 133 -17.34 -13.29 -0.46
CA HIS A 133 -18.23 -12.87 -1.54
C HIS A 133 -19.55 -12.38 -0.94
N GLU A 134 -20.10 -11.28 -1.47
CA GLU A 134 -21.41 -10.75 -1.05
C GLU A 134 -22.51 -11.82 -1.14
N GLN A 135 -22.51 -12.58 -2.25
CA GLN A 135 -23.39 -13.72 -2.47
C GLN A 135 -22.59 -15.02 -2.52
N CYS A 136 -22.00 -15.37 -1.39
CA CYS A 136 -21.29 -16.64 -1.27
C CYS A 136 -22.28 -17.81 -1.11
N THR A 137 -22.53 -18.53 -2.19
CA THR A 137 -23.20 -19.84 -2.14
C THR A 137 -22.15 -20.90 -1.83
N LEU A 138 -22.30 -21.58 -0.70
CA LEU A 138 -21.63 -22.87 -0.52
C LEU A 138 -22.35 -23.81 -1.48
N THR A 139 -21.75 -24.15 -2.62
CA THR A 139 -22.24 -25.32 -3.35
C THR A 139 -21.93 -26.51 -2.43
N PRO A 140 -22.94 -27.21 -1.89
CA PRO A 140 -22.66 -28.37 -1.06
C PRO A 140 -21.89 -29.37 -1.91
N MET A 141 -20.68 -29.75 -1.45
CA MET A 141 -20.03 -30.96 -1.94
C MET A 141 -20.94 -32.12 -1.53
N HIS A 142 -21.80 -32.56 -2.45
CA HIS A 142 -22.47 -33.85 -2.30
C HIS A 142 -21.39 -34.93 -2.42
N THR A 143 -21.34 -35.75 -1.37
CA THR A 143 -20.61 -37.02 -1.17
C THR A 143 -20.44 -37.87 -2.42
#